data_AF-A0A258LC71-F1
#
_entry.id   AF-A0A258LC71-F1
#
_cell.length_a   1.000
_cell.length_b   1.000
_cell.length_c   1.000
_cell.angle_alpha   90.00
_cell.angle_beta   90.00
_cell.angle_gamma   90.00
#
_symmetry.space_group_name_H-M   'P 1'
#
loop_
_entity.id
_entity.type
_entity.pdbx_description
1 polymer ?
#
loop_
_entity_poly.entity_id
_entity_poly.type
_entity_poly.pdbx_seq_one_letter_code
_entity_poly.pdbx_strand_id
1 'polypeptide(L)' 'MSNNDIMKKLRVALKLNDQEIVDILKLVDFSITKAELGAIFRNKEHENFKPCGDQILRNFLNGLIIYKRGPKPE' A
#
# COMPACT_ATOMS: atom_id res chain seq x y z
N MET A 1 -14.78 6.47 5.09
CA MET A 1 -13.49 5.78 5.23
C MET A 1 -12.66 6.13 4.01
N SER A 2 -11.48 6.69 4.19
CA SER A 2 -10.57 7.07 3.10
C SER A 2 -9.68 5.92 2.66
N ASN A 3 -9.04 6.03 1.50
CA ASN A 3 -8.02 5.05 1.05
C ASN A 3 -6.85 4.95 2.03
N ASN A 4 -6.44 6.05 2.67
CA ASN A 4 -5.43 6.03 3.73
C ASN A 4 -5.88 5.14 4.90
N ASP A 5 -7.16 5.23 5.30
CA ASP A 5 -7.71 4.39 6.37
C ASP A 5 -7.71 2.92 5.97
N ILE A 6 -8.08 2.60 4.73
CA ILE A 6 -8.05 1.22 4.21
C ILE A 6 -6.62 0.68 4.21
N MET A 7 -5.66 1.43 3.66
CA MET A 7 -4.25 1.04 3.63
C MET A 7 -3.70 0.81 5.04
N LYS A 8 -3.99 1.71 6.00
CA LYS A 8 -3.59 1.55 7.41
C LYS A 8 -4.21 0.30 8.04
N LYS A 9 -5.51 0.08 7.85
CA LYS A 9 -6.20 -1.10 8.39
C LYS A 9 -5.63 -2.40 7.82
N LEU A 10 -5.39 -2.46 6.52
CA LEU A 10 -4.79 -3.64 5.88
C LEU A 10 -3.36 -3.90 6.36
N ARG A 11 -2.54 -2.85 6.46
CA ARG A 11 -1.18 -2.94 7.03
C ARG A 11 -1.20 -3.59 8.41
N VAL A 12 -2.04 -3.08 9.31
CA VAL A 12 -2.14 -3.58 10.69
C VAL A 12 -2.73 -5.00 10.73
N ALA A 13 -3.85 -5.23 10.04
CA ALA A 13 -4.53 -6.53 10.03
C ALA A 13 -3.64 -7.66 9.49
N LEU A 14 -2.79 -7.35 8.51
CA LEU A 14 -1.88 -8.30 7.87
C LEU A 14 -0.47 -8.29 8.47
N LYS A 15 -0.22 -7.48 9.51
CA LYS A 15 1.08 -7.30 10.18
C LYS A 15 2.23 -6.96 9.22
N LEU A 16 1.94 -6.16 8.19
CA LEU A 16 2.92 -5.76 7.19
C LEU A 16 3.75 -4.57 7.70
N ASN A 17 5.06 -4.63 7.44
CA ASN A 17 5.94 -3.48 7.58
C ASN A 17 6.02 -2.68 6.26
N ASP A 18 6.63 -1.50 6.31
CA ASP A 18 6.69 -0.59 5.14
C ASP A 18 7.51 -1.18 3.98
N GLN A 19 8.53 -2.00 4.27
CA GLN A 19 9.31 -2.69 3.24
C GLN A 19 8.45 -3.73 2.52
N GLU A 20 7.68 -4.53 3.26
CA GLU A 20 6.77 -5.53 2.67
C GLU A 20 5.72 -4.88 1.77
N ILE A 21 5.17 -3.73 2.15
CA ILE A 21 4.20 -3.02 1.31
C ILE A 21 4.84 -2.51 0.02
N VAL A 22 6.07 -1.97 0.11
CA VAL A 22 6.84 -1.56 -1.07
C VAL A 22 7.09 -2.76 -1.99
N ASP A 23 7.47 -3.91 -1.44
CA ASP A 23 7.74 -5.10 -2.24
C ASP A 23 6.48 -5.72 -2.83
N ILE A 24 5.34 -5.65 -2.12
CA ILE A 24 4.02 -6.03 -2.66
C ILE A 24 3.63 -5.16 -3.86
N LEU A 25 3.85 -3.85 -3.79
CA LEU A 25 3.53 -2.94 -4.89
C LEU A 25 4.43 -3.18 -6.12
N LYS A 26 5.70 -3.56 -5.91
CA LYS A 26 6.61 -3.93 -7.00
C LYS A 26 6.15 -5.16 -7.77
N LEU A 27 5.37 -6.07 -7.18
CA LEU A 27 4.84 -7.25 -7.88
C LEU A 27 3.90 -6.91 -9.04
N VAL A 28 3.42 -5.67 -9.10
CA VAL A 28 2.58 -5.13 -10.19
C VAL A 28 3.24 -3.93 -10.86
N ASP A 29 4.58 -3.92 -10.88
CA ASP A 29 5.42 -2.87 -11.48
C ASP A 29 5.14 -1.46 -10.93
N PHE A 30 4.55 -1.35 -9.73
CA PHE A 30 4.30 -0.09 -9.08
C PHE A 30 5.43 0.23 -8.09
N SER A 31 6.25 1.22 -8.44
CA SER A 31 7.34 1.68 -7.58
C SER A 31 6.88 2.81 -6.67
N ILE A 32 7.11 2.65 -5.37
CA ILE A 32 6.93 3.70 -4.36
C ILE A 32 8.09 3.65 -3.37
N THR A 33 8.53 4.79 -2.88
CA THR A 33 9.54 4.88 -1.84
C THR A 33 8.92 4.72 -0.45
N LYS A 34 9.74 4.35 0.55
CA LYS A 34 9.31 4.33 1.96
C LYS A 34 8.87 5.70 2.46
N ALA A 35 9.47 6.78 1.94
CA ALA A 35 9.11 8.14 2.32
C ALA A 35 7.70 8.52 1.85
N GLU A 36 7.38 8.21 0.58
CA GLU A 36 6.03 8.42 0.01
C GLU A 36 4.99 7.55 0.71
N LEU A 37 5.32 6.29 0.99
CA LEU A 37 4.44 5.41 1.75
C LEU A 37 4.23 5.93 3.19
N GLY A 38 5.28 6.43 3.82
CA GLY A 38 5.21 7.06 5.13
C GLY A 38 4.28 8.28 5.15
N ALA A 39 4.29 9.10 4.10
CA ALA A 39 3.41 10.26 3.94
C ALA A 39 1.91 9.85 3.89
N ILE A 40 1.60 8.71 3.27
CA ILE A 40 0.25 8.12 3.24
C ILE A 40 -0.20 7.68 4.64
N PHE A 41 0.71 7.25 5.49
CA PHE A 41 0.41 6.77 6.84
C PHE A 41 0.38 7.84 7.93
N ARG A 42 0.71 9.10 7.61
CA ARG A 42 0.63 10.19 8.59
C ARG A 42 -0.82 10.51 8.98
N ASN A 43 -0.98 11.26 10.07
CA ASN A 43 -2.26 11.86 10.42
C ASN A 43 -2.61 12.92 9.36
N LYS A 44 -3.90 13.08 9.03
CA LYS A 44 -4.42 14.07 8.06
C LYS A 44 -4.02 15.51 8.36
N GLU A 45 -3.73 15.82 9.64
CA GLU A 45 -3.32 17.16 10.09
C GLU A 45 -1.81 17.41 9.96
N HIS A 46 -1.04 16.38 9.61
CA HIS A 46 0.42 16.49 9.46
C HIS A 46 0.77 17.21 8.16
N GLU A 47 1.73 18.14 8.18
CA GLU A 47 2.20 18.91 7.00
C GLU A 47 2.57 18.03 5.78
N ASN A 48 3.27 16.93 6.03
CA ASN A 48 3.67 15.94 5.02
C ASN A 48 2.64 14.83 4.79
N PHE A 49 1.39 14.98 5.24
CA PHE A 49 0.33 14.04 4.90
C PHE A 49 0.07 14.05 3.39
N LYS A 50 -0.08 12.86 2.81
CA LYS A 50 -0.51 12.70 1.43
C LYS A 50 -1.72 11.78 1.34
N PRO A 51 -2.78 12.16 0.59
CA PRO A 51 -3.89 11.27 0.35
C PRO A 51 -3.43 10.06 -0.47
N CYS A 52 -3.92 8.88 -0.10
CA CYS A 52 -3.70 7.66 -0.87
C CYS A 52 -4.63 7.69 -2.09
N GLY A 53 -4.06 7.80 -3.29
CA GLY A 53 -4.83 7.72 -4.52
C GLY A 53 -5.42 6.32 -4.75
N ASP A 54 -6.49 6.25 -5.55
CA ASP A 54 -7.14 4.98 -5.92
C ASP A 54 -6.18 4.04 -6.65
N GLN A 55 -5.25 4.59 -7.43
CA GLN A 55 -4.24 3.82 -8.16
C GLN A 55 -3.32 3.05 -7.21
N ILE A 56 -2.89 3.68 -6.10
CA ILE A 56 -2.01 3.04 -5.11
C ILE A 56 -2.75 1.91 -4.42
N LEU A 57 -3.98 2.16 -3.97
CA LEU A 57 -4.78 1.15 -3.29
C LEU A 57 -5.10 -0.03 -4.22
N ARG A 58 -5.48 0.24 -5.48
CA ARG A 58 -5.73 -0.79 -6.49
C ARG A 58 -4.50 -1.66 -6.73
N ASN A 59 -3.35 -1.05 -6.95
CA ASN A 59 -2.10 -1.77 -7.17
C ASN A 59 -1.67 -2.54 -5.93
N PHE A 60 -1.86 -1.99 -4.73
CA PHE A 60 -1.58 -2.72 -3.49
C PHE A 60 -2.45 -3.96 -3.37
N LEU A 61 -3.75 -3.87 -3.66
CA LEU A 61 -4.67 -5.02 -3.60
C LEU A 61 -4.32 -6.08 -4.66
N ASN A 62 -3.97 -5.67 -5.88
CA ASN A 62 -3.52 -6.60 -6.92
C ASN A 62 -2.19 -7.28 -6.54
N GLY A 63 -1.21 -6.51 -6.07
CA GLY A 63 0.05 -7.03 -5.56
C GLY A 63 -0.16 -7.96 -4.37
N LEU A 64 -1.11 -7.66 -3.49
CA LEU A 64 -1.44 -8.49 -2.33
C LEU A 64 -2.02 -9.85 -2.75
N ILE A 65 -2.82 -9.89 -3.82
CA ILE A 65 -3.29 -11.15 -4.41
C ILE A 65 -2.10 -11.98 -4.87
N ILE A 66 -1.16 -11.39 -5.62
CA ILE A 66 0.05 -12.09 -6.09
C ILE A 66 0.88 -12.58 -4.89
N TYR A 67 1.10 -11.73 -3.89
CA TYR A 67 1.88 -12.05 -2.70
C TYR A 67 1.29 -13.20 -1.87
N LYS A 68 -0.06 -13.29 -1.76
CA LYS A 68 -0.73 -14.31 -0.93
C LYS A 68 -1.16 -15.56 -1.69
N ARG A 69 -1.43 -15.46 -2.99
CA ARG A 69 -2.03 -16.54 -3.80
C ARG A 69 -1.19 -16.95 -5.01
N GLY A 70 -0.12 -16.22 -5.30
CA GLY A 70 0.65 -16.38 -6.54
C GLY A 70 0.06 -15.61 -7.72
N PRO A 71 0.81 -15.48 -8.83
CA PRO A 71 0.32 -14.85 -10.05
C PRO A 71 -0.85 -15.64 -10.64
N LYS A 72 -1.70 -14.97 -11.41
CA LYS A 72 -2.78 -15.63 -12.14
C LYS A 72 -2.16 -16.64 -13.13
N PRO A 73 -2.59 -17.91 -13.11
CA PRO A 73 -2.18 -18.87 -14.14
C PRO A 73 -2.56 -18.34 -15.54
N GLU A 74 -1.69 -18.58 -16.52
CA GLU A 74 -1.98 -18.29 -17.93
C GLU A 74 -3.15 -19.13 -18.46
#